data_AF-A0A8T4LS23-F1
#
_entry.id   AF-A0A8T4LS23-F1
#
_cell.length_a   1.000
_cell.length_b   1.000
_cell.length_c   1.000
_cell.angle_alpha   90.00
_cell.angle_beta   90.00
_cell.angle_gamma   90.00
#
_symmetry.space_group_name_H-M   'P 1'
#
loop_
_entity.id
_entity.type
_entity.pdbx_description
1 polymer ?
#
loop_
_entity_poly.entity_id
_entity_poly.type
_entity_poly.pdbx_seq_one_letter_code
_entity_poly.pdbx_strand_id
1 'polypeptide(L)'
;MKNTVRGFIFSLDAFIAFTLALVAIYTLIFFSSIPSAYYNSLTQAHYLSKDTLLALSQTKCTYPQPDCTPDISVLDFLILRTDDSKGDIDFFIGQRIPQQFGYAVETSTGGSWTELYNTANGNTILDDPHNTKNQRLTVSSYTVVFDYKDQPTPPENPYSYMTCSGAAVVCDVPISPYTLPSVSIKVVKLTVFI
;
A
#
# COMPACT_ATOMS: atom_id res chain seq x y z
N MET A 1 -78.22 -6.32 -21.65
CA MET A 1 -76.78 -6.58 -21.81
C MET A 1 -76.38 -7.68 -20.85
N LYS A 2 -75.83 -8.79 -21.35
CA LYS A 2 -75.53 -9.99 -20.55
C LYS A 2 -74.06 -9.92 -20.14
N ASN A 3 -73.79 -9.70 -18.86
CA ASN A 3 -72.41 -9.68 -18.34
C ASN A 3 -71.91 -11.11 -18.24
N THR A 4 -71.07 -11.53 -19.19
CA THR A 4 -70.33 -12.79 -19.12
C THR A 4 -69.11 -12.59 -18.23
N VAL A 5 -69.20 -13.11 -16.99
CA VAL A 5 -68.04 -13.21 -16.10
C VAL A 5 -67.10 -14.27 -16.68
N ARG A 6 -65.92 -13.84 -17.15
CA ARG A 6 -64.85 -14.74 -17.58
C ARG A 6 -63.97 -15.08 -16.39
N GLY A 7 -64.01 -16.33 -15.94
CA GLY A 7 -63.09 -16.84 -14.91
C GLY A 7 -61.72 -17.13 -15.52
N PHE A 8 -60.65 -16.68 -14.85
CA PHE A 8 -59.28 -17.07 -15.20
C PHE A 8 -58.97 -18.42 -14.57
N ILE A 9 -58.64 -19.42 -15.39
CA ILE A 9 -58.15 -20.72 -14.93
C ILE A 9 -56.63 -20.71 -15.07
N PHE A 10 -55.92 -20.68 -13.94
CA PHE A 10 -54.48 -20.90 -13.91
C PHE A 10 -54.20 -22.40 -13.83
N SER A 11 -53.33 -22.90 -14.72
CA SER A 11 -52.79 -24.25 -14.55
C SER A 11 -51.78 -24.26 -13.39
N LEU A 12 -51.70 -25.39 -12.69
CA LEU A 12 -50.74 -25.58 -11.61
C LEU A 12 -49.29 -25.37 -12.10
N ASP A 13 -49.00 -25.74 -13.34
CA ASP A 13 -47.70 -25.55 -13.98
C ASP A 13 -47.35 -24.05 -14.16
N ALA A 14 -48.31 -23.23 -14.58
CA ALA A 14 -48.12 -21.78 -14.68
C ALA A 14 -47.86 -21.13 -13.32
N PHE A 15 -48.49 -21.63 -12.24
CA PHE A 15 -48.21 -21.15 -10.89
C PHE A 15 -46.78 -21.49 -10.45
N ILE A 16 -46.33 -22.73 -10.66
CA ILE A 16 -44.96 -23.14 -10.32
C ILE A 16 -43.94 -22.32 -11.11
N ALA A 17 -44.12 -22.20 -12.42
CA ALA A 17 -43.23 -21.41 -13.28
C ALA A 17 -43.15 -19.95 -12.83
N PHE A 18 -44.28 -19.35 -12.44
CA PHE A 18 -44.31 -18.00 -11.90
C PHE A 18 -43.54 -17.88 -10.57
N THR A 19 -43.73 -18.83 -9.64
CA THR A 19 -42.99 -18.82 -8.37
C THR A 19 -41.48 -18.99 -8.57
N LEU A 20 -41.05 -19.86 -9.49
CA LEU A 20 -39.64 -20.03 -9.83
C LEU A 20 -39.05 -18.78 -10.46
N ALA A 21 -39.77 -18.14 -11.38
CA ALA A 21 -39.35 -16.87 -11.97
C ALA A 21 -39.20 -15.78 -10.91
N LEU A 22 -40.13 -15.72 -9.96
CA LEU A 22 -40.10 -14.76 -8.85
C LEU A 22 -38.89 -15.02 -7.95
N VAL A 23 -38.62 -16.27 -7.55
CA VAL A 23 -37.42 -16.65 -6.79
C VAL A 23 -36.14 -16.29 -7.54
N ALA A 24 -36.07 -16.56 -8.85
CA ALA A 24 -34.91 -16.22 -9.70
C ALA A 24 -34.67 -14.69 -9.75
N ILE A 25 -35.73 -13.89 -9.90
CA ILE A 25 -35.63 -12.43 -9.89
C ILE A 25 -35.13 -11.93 -8.54
N TYR A 26 -35.68 -12.43 -7.42
CA TYR A 26 -35.23 -12.03 -6.09
C TYR A 26 -33.78 -12.45 -5.81
N THR A 27 -33.33 -13.61 -6.26
CA THR A 27 -31.93 -14.02 -6.12
C THR A 27 -31.01 -13.13 -6.96
N LEU A 28 -31.41 -12.75 -8.17
CA LEU A 28 -30.63 -11.84 -9.01
C LEU A 28 -30.49 -10.45 -8.34
N ILE A 29 -31.60 -9.91 -7.81
CA ILE A 29 -31.58 -8.64 -7.05
C ILE A 29 -30.70 -8.77 -5.81
N PHE A 30 -30.78 -9.89 -5.09
CA PHE A 30 -29.93 -10.14 -3.94
C PHE A 30 -28.45 -10.13 -4.35
N PHE A 31 -28.05 -10.92 -5.35
CA PHE A 31 -26.65 -10.97 -5.82
C PHE A 31 -26.15 -9.63 -6.37
N SER A 32 -27.02 -8.82 -7.01
CA SER A 32 -26.62 -7.49 -7.49
C SER A 32 -26.42 -6.48 -6.36
N SER A 33 -27.04 -6.70 -5.20
CA SER A 33 -26.90 -5.83 -4.03
C SER A 33 -25.65 -6.12 -3.17
N ILE A 34 -25.08 -7.33 -3.25
CA ILE A 34 -23.93 -7.76 -2.43
C ILE A 34 -22.68 -6.87 -2.62
N PRO A 35 -22.26 -6.50 -3.85
CA PRO A 35 -21.07 -5.66 -4.03
C PRO A 35 -21.22 -4.27 -3.39
N SER A 36 -22.45 -3.75 -3.35
CA SER A 36 -22.75 -2.43 -2.77
C SER A 36 -22.54 -2.42 -1.26
N ALA A 37 -22.87 -3.52 -0.56
CA ALA A 37 -22.75 -3.60 0.89
C ALA A 37 -21.29 -3.46 1.39
N TYR A 38 -20.32 -3.93 0.59
CA TYR A 38 -18.89 -3.87 0.95
C TYR A 38 -18.18 -2.60 0.48
N TYR A 39 -18.82 -1.79 -0.37
CA TYR A 39 -18.18 -0.63 -0.99
C TYR A 39 -17.72 0.41 0.04
N ASN A 40 -18.53 0.65 1.07
CA ASN A 40 -18.18 1.57 2.16
C ASN A 40 -16.95 1.08 2.94
N SER A 41 -16.90 -0.22 3.26
CA SER A 41 -15.77 -0.82 3.98
C SER A 41 -14.49 -0.82 3.14
N LEU A 42 -14.59 -1.13 1.84
CA LEU A 42 -13.46 -1.07 0.91
C LEU A 42 -12.96 0.38 0.74
N THR A 43 -13.88 1.34 0.67
CA THR A 43 -13.54 2.77 0.56
C THR A 43 -12.83 3.24 1.83
N GLN A 44 -13.31 2.83 3.01
CA GLN A 44 -12.65 3.13 4.28
C GLN A 44 -11.25 2.49 4.35
N ALA A 45 -11.09 1.22 3.97
CA ALA A 45 -9.80 0.54 3.91
C ALA A 45 -8.84 1.19 2.90
N HIS A 46 -9.36 1.71 1.79
CA HIS A 46 -8.58 2.48 0.82
C HIS A 46 -8.06 3.78 1.42
N TYR A 47 -8.92 4.59 2.05
CA TYR A 47 -8.49 5.83 2.68
C TYR A 47 -7.51 5.55 3.82
N LEU A 48 -7.76 4.52 4.62
CA LEU A 48 -6.86 4.13 5.70
C LEU A 48 -5.45 3.80 5.18
N SER A 49 -5.35 2.95 4.15
CA SER A 49 -4.05 2.58 3.57
C SER A 49 -3.36 3.77 2.89
N LYS A 50 -4.11 4.56 2.13
CA LYS A 50 -3.58 5.73 1.42
C LYS A 50 -3.10 6.82 2.37
N ASP A 51 -3.92 7.20 3.33
CA ASP A 51 -3.63 8.29 4.26
C ASP A 51 -2.52 7.89 5.24
N THR A 52 -2.44 6.61 5.62
CA THR A 52 -1.33 6.09 6.43
C THR A 52 -0.01 6.18 5.66
N LEU A 53 0.03 5.71 4.41
CA LEU A 53 1.25 5.83 3.59
C LEU A 53 1.65 7.28 3.35
N LEU A 54 0.68 8.15 3.06
CA LEU A 54 0.92 9.57 2.84
C LEU A 54 1.44 10.26 4.11
N ALA A 55 0.84 9.96 5.27
CA ALA A 55 1.30 10.52 6.54
C ALA A 55 2.73 10.08 6.85
N LEU A 56 3.07 8.81 6.62
CA LEU A 56 4.41 8.29 6.90
C LEU A 56 5.46 8.83 5.92
N SER A 57 5.11 9.06 4.65
CA SER A 57 6.03 9.65 3.67
C SER A 57 6.29 11.14 3.88
N GLN A 58 5.35 11.85 4.50
CA GLN A 58 5.48 13.28 4.79
C GLN A 58 6.04 13.59 6.18
N THR A 59 5.91 12.65 7.13
CA THR A 59 6.39 12.84 8.50
C THR A 59 7.90 12.62 8.54
N LYS A 60 8.65 13.64 8.98
CA LYS A 60 10.09 13.53 9.22
C LYS A 60 10.39 12.57 10.37
N CYS A 61 11.43 11.77 10.21
CA CYS A 61 11.88 10.87 11.26
C CYS A 61 12.62 11.66 12.36
N THR A 62 12.00 11.80 13.54
CA THR A 62 12.60 12.44 14.73
C THR A 62 12.70 11.49 15.92
N TYR A 63 12.45 10.20 15.68
CA TYR A 63 12.49 9.14 16.66
C TYR A 63 13.93 8.86 17.12
N PRO A 64 14.19 8.57 18.40
CA PRO A 64 15.53 8.33 18.93
C PRO A 64 16.08 6.95 18.51
N GLN A 65 16.26 6.75 17.22
CA GLN A 65 16.90 5.60 16.59
C GLN A 65 18.11 6.11 15.78
N PRO A 66 19.26 5.39 15.78
CA PRO A 66 20.49 5.85 15.15
C PRO A 66 20.33 6.15 13.65
N ASP A 67 19.44 5.45 12.96
CA ASP A 67 19.21 5.62 11.51
C ASP A 67 18.06 6.59 11.18
N CYS A 68 17.41 7.16 12.20
CA CYS A 68 16.29 8.08 12.06
C CYS A 68 16.79 9.52 12.10
N THR A 69 17.07 10.08 10.93
CA THR A 69 17.52 11.47 10.78
C THR A 69 16.37 12.38 10.33
N PRO A 70 16.38 13.69 10.66
CA PRO A 70 15.33 14.62 10.25
C PRO A 70 15.27 14.89 8.74
N ASP A 71 16.19 14.32 7.98
CA ASP A 71 16.29 14.42 6.52
C ASP A 71 15.57 13.27 5.79
N ILE A 72 15.19 12.21 6.50
CA ILE A 72 14.40 11.09 5.95
C ILE A 72 12.97 11.09 6.50
N SER A 73 12.03 10.56 5.73
CA SER A 73 10.67 10.33 6.22
C SER A 73 10.62 9.08 7.11
N VAL A 74 9.58 8.96 7.93
CA VAL A 74 9.32 7.75 8.72
C VAL A 74 9.15 6.54 7.79
N LEU A 75 8.51 6.73 6.62
CA LEU A 75 8.38 5.66 5.64
C LEU A 75 9.74 5.20 5.12
N ASP A 76 10.64 6.12 4.80
CA ASP A 76 11.99 5.76 4.34
C ASP A 76 12.73 4.96 5.42
N PHE A 77 12.67 5.43 6.68
CA PHE A 77 13.23 4.71 7.83
C PHE A 77 12.72 3.26 7.93
N LEU A 78 11.40 3.04 7.79
CA LEU A 78 10.79 1.71 7.86
C LEU A 78 11.23 0.75 6.74
N ILE A 79 11.49 1.29 5.54
CA ILE A 79 11.80 0.50 4.34
C ILE A 79 13.30 0.27 4.16
N LEU A 80 14.14 1.18 4.66
CA LEU A 80 15.59 1.06 4.56
C LEU A 80 16.19 0.12 5.60
N ARG A 81 15.49 -0.11 6.73
CA ARG A 81 15.95 -1.00 7.78
C ARG A 81 15.59 -2.46 7.48
N THR A 82 16.60 -3.31 7.30
CA THR A 82 16.43 -4.70 6.83
C THR A 82 16.24 -5.74 7.94
N ASP A 83 16.69 -5.47 9.18
CA ASP A 83 16.95 -6.58 10.12
C ASP A 83 15.98 -6.65 11.31
N ASP A 84 15.16 -5.63 11.59
CA ASP A 84 14.17 -5.68 12.69
C ASP A 84 13.10 -4.57 12.58
N SER A 85 12.52 -4.39 11.39
CA SER A 85 11.52 -3.33 11.16
C SER A 85 10.12 -3.69 11.66
N LYS A 86 9.88 -4.93 12.13
CA LYS A 86 8.52 -5.38 12.50
C LYS A 86 7.93 -4.60 13.67
N GLY A 87 8.70 -4.39 14.74
CA GLY A 87 8.28 -3.58 15.88
C GLY A 87 8.03 -2.11 15.52
N ASP A 88 8.87 -1.55 14.66
CA ASP A 88 8.70 -0.18 14.18
C ASP A 88 7.49 -0.06 13.24
N ILE A 89 7.25 -1.06 12.39
CA ILE A 89 6.06 -1.12 11.53
C ILE A 89 4.79 -1.18 12.39
N ASP A 90 4.74 -2.00 13.42
CA ASP A 90 3.60 -2.01 14.37
C ASP A 90 3.43 -0.65 15.09
N PHE A 91 4.54 -0.07 15.57
CA PHE A 91 4.50 1.22 16.25
C PHE A 91 4.01 2.36 15.34
N PHE A 92 4.46 2.43 14.09
CA PHE A 92 4.12 3.53 13.19
C PHE A 92 2.86 3.26 12.36
N ILE A 93 2.66 2.06 11.85
CA ILE A 93 1.49 1.70 11.02
C ILE A 93 0.37 1.17 11.91
N GLY A 94 0.64 0.23 12.81
CA GLY A 94 -0.35 -0.39 13.69
C GLY A 94 -1.10 0.63 14.56
N GLN A 95 -0.43 1.66 15.08
CA GLN A 95 -1.10 2.71 15.87
C GLN A 95 -2.06 3.61 15.05
N ARG A 96 -1.97 3.59 13.71
CA ARG A 96 -2.82 4.39 12.81
C ARG A 96 -3.98 3.59 12.22
N ILE A 97 -3.85 2.27 12.21
CA ILE A 97 -4.85 1.34 11.71
C ILE A 97 -5.73 0.91 12.89
N PRO A 98 -7.07 1.00 12.81
CA PRO A 98 -7.91 0.50 13.89
C PRO A 98 -7.81 -1.02 14.00
N GLN A 99 -7.86 -1.55 15.23
CA GLN A 99 -7.70 -2.98 15.55
C GLN A 99 -8.69 -3.92 14.83
N GLN A 100 -9.82 -3.40 14.34
CA GLN A 100 -10.77 -4.16 13.53
C GLN A 100 -10.28 -4.48 12.10
N PHE A 101 -9.16 -3.88 11.67
CA PHE A 101 -8.53 -4.13 10.39
C PHE A 101 -7.20 -4.84 10.61
N GLY A 102 -6.90 -5.80 9.74
CA GLY A 102 -5.53 -6.27 9.58
C GLY A 102 -4.81 -5.50 8.47
N TYR A 103 -3.49 -5.59 8.45
CA TYR A 103 -2.68 -5.00 7.40
C TYR A 103 -1.43 -5.82 7.04
N ALA A 104 -0.91 -5.56 5.86
CA ALA A 104 0.36 -6.08 5.36
C ALA A 104 1.13 -4.97 4.63
N VAL A 105 2.45 -4.97 4.81
CA VAL A 105 3.38 -4.05 4.19
C VAL A 105 4.30 -4.86 3.31
N GLU A 106 4.34 -4.51 2.04
CA GLU A 106 5.21 -5.13 1.04
C GLU A 106 6.02 -4.05 0.34
N THR A 107 7.26 -4.36 0.01
CA THR A 107 8.12 -3.49 -0.80
C THR A 107 8.50 -4.20 -2.10
N SER A 108 8.62 -3.44 -3.18
CA SER A 108 9.13 -3.95 -4.45
C SER A 108 10.37 -3.19 -4.89
N THR A 109 11.43 -3.95 -5.20
CA THR A 109 12.64 -3.47 -5.87
C THR A 109 12.76 -4.24 -7.17
N GLY A 110 12.60 -3.57 -8.31
CA GLY A 110 12.76 -4.20 -9.63
C GLY A 110 11.70 -5.25 -9.99
N GLY A 111 10.48 -5.17 -9.42
CA GLY A 111 9.33 -5.98 -9.81
C GLY A 111 9.09 -7.25 -8.97
N SER A 112 10.00 -7.60 -8.07
CA SER A 112 9.75 -8.62 -7.04
C SER A 112 9.16 -7.99 -5.78
N TRP A 113 8.12 -8.58 -5.20
CA TRP A 113 7.52 -8.12 -3.94
C TRP A 113 8.12 -8.88 -2.76
N THR A 114 8.54 -8.16 -1.74
CA THR A 114 9.04 -8.69 -0.48
C THR A 114 8.09 -8.25 0.64
N GLU A 115 7.53 -9.21 1.36
CA GLU A 115 6.72 -8.95 2.55
C GLU A 115 7.61 -8.48 3.69
N LEU A 116 7.35 -7.29 4.20
CA LEU A 116 8.04 -6.72 5.37
C LEU A 116 7.27 -7.04 6.65
N TYR A 117 5.95 -6.97 6.59
CA TYR A 117 5.07 -7.21 7.73
C TYR A 117 3.70 -7.69 7.26
N ASN A 118 3.09 -8.63 7.99
CA ASN A 118 1.73 -9.08 7.69
C ASN A 118 1.05 -9.63 8.94
N THR A 119 0.11 -8.84 9.46
CA THR A 119 -0.66 -9.15 10.67
C THR A 119 -1.39 -10.50 10.63
N ALA A 120 -1.76 -11.01 9.44
CA ALA A 120 -2.46 -12.29 9.31
C ALA A 120 -1.52 -13.50 9.33
N ASN A 121 -0.24 -13.31 8.99
CA ASN A 121 0.76 -14.36 9.06
C ASN A 121 1.26 -14.41 10.50
N GLY A 122 1.05 -15.52 11.21
CA GLY A 122 1.49 -15.72 12.61
C GLY A 122 3.01 -15.68 12.85
N ASN A 123 3.78 -15.16 11.89
CA ASN A 123 5.20 -14.82 11.95
C ASN A 123 5.44 -13.35 12.39
N THR A 124 4.40 -12.66 12.85
CA THR A 124 4.43 -11.31 13.43
C THR A 124 4.59 -11.33 14.95
N ILE A 125 4.54 -10.15 15.54
CA ILE A 125 4.53 -9.95 17.00
C ILE A 125 3.40 -10.81 17.58
N LEU A 126 3.74 -11.68 18.54
CA LEU A 126 2.85 -12.72 19.09
C LEU A 126 1.50 -12.21 19.62
N ASP A 127 1.39 -10.90 19.89
CA ASP A 127 0.22 -10.23 20.46
C ASP A 127 -0.27 -9.02 19.64
N ASP A 128 -0.05 -9.00 18.32
CA ASP A 128 -0.57 -7.90 17.48
C ASP A 128 -2.11 -7.87 17.50
N PRO A 129 -2.75 -6.78 17.99
CA PRO A 129 -4.20 -6.69 18.07
C PRO A 129 -4.89 -6.68 16.69
N HIS A 130 -4.14 -6.46 15.61
CA HIS A 130 -4.59 -6.48 14.23
C HIS A 130 -4.54 -7.89 13.61
N ASN A 131 -4.17 -8.93 14.36
CA ASN A 131 -4.13 -10.31 13.88
C ASN A 131 -5.54 -10.87 13.61
N THR A 132 -6.15 -10.41 12.53
CA THR A 132 -7.42 -10.90 12.02
C THR A 132 -7.15 -12.10 11.12
N LYS A 133 -7.43 -13.31 11.61
CA LYS A 133 -7.28 -14.57 10.83
C LYS A 133 -8.16 -14.64 9.58
N ASN A 134 -9.10 -13.71 9.40
CA ASN A 134 -10.00 -13.66 8.27
C ASN A 134 -9.61 -12.49 7.37
N GLN A 135 -9.41 -12.76 6.08
CA GLN A 135 -9.16 -11.76 5.04
C GLN A 135 -10.27 -11.83 4.01
N ARG A 136 -11.47 -11.34 4.35
CA ARG A 136 -12.61 -11.39 3.44
C ARG A 136 -12.55 -10.30 2.39
N LEU A 137 -12.01 -9.14 2.77
CA LEU A 137 -11.86 -7.99 1.89
C LEU A 137 -10.45 -7.44 2.01
N THR A 138 -9.83 -7.11 0.89
CA THR A 138 -8.46 -6.59 0.84
C THR A 138 -8.40 -5.37 -0.07
N VAL A 139 -7.74 -4.32 0.39
CA VAL A 139 -7.48 -3.12 -0.41
C VAL A 139 -6.03 -2.73 -0.25
N SER A 140 -5.39 -2.37 -1.37
CA SER A 140 -3.98 -1.96 -1.36
C SER A 140 -3.83 -0.54 -1.89
N SER A 141 -2.93 0.21 -1.26
CA SER A 141 -2.45 1.51 -1.73
C SER A 141 -0.94 1.46 -1.91
N TYR A 142 -0.43 2.31 -2.80
CA TYR A 142 0.97 2.32 -3.21
C TYR A 142 1.57 3.71 -3.06
N THR A 143 2.84 3.77 -2.70
CA THR A 143 3.65 4.98 -2.76
C THR A 143 5.07 4.62 -3.19
N VAL A 144 5.79 5.59 -3.73
CA VAL A 144 7.17 5.43 -4.19
C VAL A 144 8.11 6.07 -3.18
N VAL A 145 9.15 5.34 -2.81
CA VAL A 145 10.23 5.79 -1.94
C VAL A 145 11.52 5.82 -2.76
N PHE A 146 12.24 6.95 -2.65
CA PHE A 146 13.56 7.12 -3.25
C PHE A 146 14.61 6.87 -2.19
N ASP A 147 15.45 5.87 -2.44
CA ASP A 147 16.55 5.50 -1.59
C ASP A 147 17.85 5.99 -2.23
N TYR A 148 18.57 6.83 -1.49
CA TYR A 148 19.88 7.34 -1.88
C TYR A 148 20.91 6.60 -1.03
N LYS A 149 21.61 5.63 -1.64
CA LYS A 149 22.61 4.82 -0.93
C LYS A 149 23.77 5.67 -0.42
N ASP A 150 24.08 6.75 -1.14
CA ASP A 150 25.12 7.70 -0.81
C ASP A 150 24.46 9.08 -0.69
N GLN A 151 24.70 9.79 0.41
CA GLN A 151 24.41 11.22 0.42
C GLN A 151 25.43 11.89 -0.50
N PRO A 152 25.03 12.85 -1.35
CA PRO A 152 25.99 13.59 -2.16
C PRO A 152 26.95 14.32 -1.22
N THR A 153 28.16 13.78 -1.09
CA THR A 153 29.23 14.45 -0.34
C THR A 153 29.68 15.63 -1.18
N PRO A 154 29.59 16.87 -0.66
CA PRO A 154 30.18 17.99 -1.35
C PRO A 154 31.69 17.72 -1.54
N PRO A 155 32.27 18.10 -2.68
CA PRO A 155 33.72 18.05 -2.85
C PRO A 155 34.44 18.67 -1.66
N GLU A 156 35.55 18.06 -1.24
CA GLU A 156 36.46 18.60 -0.22
C GLU A 156 37.00 20.00 -0.63
N ASN A 157 37.02 20.29 -1.94
CA ASN A 157 37.31 21.61 -2.49
C ASN A 157 36.30 22.00 -3.59
N PRO A 158 35.47 23.04 -3.40
CA PRO A 158 34.48 23.48 -4.39
C PRO A 158 35.11 24.09 -5.66
N TYR A 159 36.41 24.36 -5.65
CA TYR A 159 37.14 24.92 -6.77
C TYR A 159 38.10 23.88 -7.38
N SER A 160 37.63 23.18 -8.41
CA SER A 160 38.50 22.37 -9.27
C SER A 160 38.91 23.21 -10.49
N TYR A 161 40.06 23.86 -10.43
CA TYR A 161 40.62 24.62 -11.54
C TYR A 161 41.41 23.71 -12.48
N MET A 162 41.18 23.85 -13.79
CA MET A 162 41.99 23.19 -14.82
C MET A 162 43.37 23.87 -14.85
N THR A 163 44.41 23.19 -14.37
CA THR A 163 45.79 23.67 -14.47
C THR A 163 46.47 22.99 -15.65
N CYS A 164 46.79 23.77 -16.70
CA CYS A 164 47.58 23.29 -17.82
C CYS A 164 49.03 23.77 -17.63
N SER A 165 50.00 22.86 -17.56
CA SER A 165 51.43 23.21 -17.53
C SER A 165 52.12 22.80 -18.83
N GLY A 166 52.54 23.78 -19.64
CA GLY A 166 53.35 23.56 -20.85
C GLY A 166 52.64 23.90 -22.16
N ALA A 167 53.45 24.12 -23.21
CA ALA A 167 52.95 24.43 -24.55
C ALA A 167 52.43 23.15 -25.24
N ALA A 168 51.17 23.18 -25.65
CA ALA A 168 50.49 22.16 -26.45
C ALA A 168 50.31 20.77 -25.80
N VAL A 169 49.93 20.71 -24.52
CA VAL A 169 49.48 19.45 -23.87
C VAL A 169 47.96 19.48 -23.71
N VAL A 170 47.28 18.39 -24.04
CA VAL A 170 45.85 18.18 -23.76
C VAL A 170 45.67 18.27 -22.24
N CYS A 171 44.94 19.27 -21.77
CA CYS A 171 44.75 19.46 -20.33
C CYS A 171 43.94 18.31 -19.75
N ASP A 172 44.33 17.83 -18.57
CA ASP A 172 43.54 16.85 -17.85
C ASP A 172 42.19 17.47 -17.48
N VAL A 173 41.12 16.81 -17.93
CA VAL A 173 39.76 17.21 -17.58
C VAL A 173 39.61 16.99 -16.08
N PRO A 174 39.17 18.01 -15.31
CA PRO A 174 38.94 17.83 -13.89
C PRO A 174 37.95 16.68 -13.68
N ILE A 175 38.39 15.67 -12.93
CA ILE A 175 37.51 14.58 -12.51
C ILE A 175 36.40 15.22 -11.69
N SER A 176 35.16 15.10 -12.15
CA SER A 176 34.00 15.59 -11.40
C SER A 176 34.07 14.98 -9.99
N PRO A 177 34.17 15.81 -8.93
CA PRO A 177 34.18 15.29 -7.57
C PRO A 177 32.79 14.84 -7.12
N TYR A 178 31.76 15.09 -7.94
CA TYR A 178 30.42 14.58 -7.73
C TYR A 178 30.38 13.09 -8.04
N THR A 179 30.41 12.28 -7.00
CA THR A 179 29.89 10.91 -7.06
C THR A 179 28.38 11.01 -7.17
N LEU A 180 27.83 10.57 -8.30
CA LEU A 180 26.38 10.43 -8.44
C LEU A 180 25.93 9.39 -7.41
N PRO A 181 25.02 9.74 -6.49
CA PRO A 181 24.55 8.77 -5.52
C PRO A 181 23.84 7.65 -6.27
N SER A 182 24.10 6.40 -5.85
CA SER A 182 23.33 5.30 -6.39
C SER A 182 21.89 5.41 -5.89
N VAL A 183 20.96 5.68 -6.82
CA VAL A 183 19.53 5.82 -6.54
C VAL A 183 18.86 4.46 -6.70
N SER A 184 18.21 3.99 -5.64
CA SER A 184 17.33 2.83 -5.68
C SER A 184 15.88 3.31 -5.54
N ILE A 185 14.99 2.80 -6.40
CA ILE A 185 13.56 3.13 -6.34
C ILE A 185 12.86 1.93 -5.74
N LYS A 186 12.16 2.14 -4.62
CA LYS A 186 11.35 1.13 -3.97
C LYS A 186 9.88 1.54 -4.05
N VAL A 187 9.03 0.61 -4.43
CA VAL A 187 7.57 0.80 -4.35
C VAL A 187 7.09 0.17 -3.07
N VAL A 188 6.38 0.92 -2.24
CA VAL A 188 5.78 0.42 -1.00
C VAL A 188 4.30 0.21 -1.23
N LYS A 189 3.81 -0.95 -0.86
CA LYS A 189 2.40 -1.32 -0.87
C LYS A 189 1.94 -1.55 0.56
N LEU A 190 0.90 -0.84 0.97
CA LEU A 190 0.17 -1.09 2.22
C LEU A 190 -1.18 -1.70 1.86
N THR A 191 -1.38 -2.95 2.26
CA THR A 191 -2.63 -3.66 2.13
C THR A 191 -3.36 -3.62 3.47
N VAL A 192 -4.62 -3.20 3.47
CA VAL A 192 -5.52 -3.23 4.62
C VAL A 192 -6.62 -4.24 4.32
N PHE A 193 -6.96 -5.07 5.30
CA PHE A 193 -7.94 -6.12 5.17
C PHE A 193 -8.89 -6.24 6.36
N ILE A 194 -10.05 -6.84 6.10
CA ILE A 194 -11.20 -7.02 7.00
C ILE A 194 -11.63 -8.48 6.99
#